data_AF-A0A2D7REV0-F1
#
_entry.id   AF-A0A2D7REV0-F1
#
_cell.length_a   1.000
_cell.length_b   1.000
_cell.length_c   1.000
_cell.angle_alpha   90.00
_cell.angle_beta   90.00
_cell.angle_gamma   90.00
#
_symmetry.space_group_name_H-M   'P 1'
#
loop_
_entity.id
_entity.type
_entity.pdbx_description
1 polymer ?
#
loop_
_entity_poly.entity_id
_entity_poly.type
_entity_poly.pdbx_seq_one_letter_code
_entity_poly.pdbx_strand_id
1 'polypeptide(L)'
;MAYKILAVIMIFIFDLSFSEIIYDKNNITISQIELNEYHKIFEENYNINLTKNDTLKRIILMKKVIKYVEINDKEFLNKIDQNLINQFGEEEINNRIKKDFLRFLKIRYEYVSSYFTNQFNVNDLEIIFNSLQFLKLPISINNCNTIEKIVDVKRDKFFIKNLYENLKNNSQNFKTKINNELVSICFNSKTFKFIEDEIISYIEKKTESDFNKLIYGKIN
;
A
#
# COMPACT_ATOMS: atom_id res chain seq x y z
N MET A 1 -27.76 29.11 -47.39
CA MET A 1 -26.63 29.60 -46.56
C MET A 1 -26.53 28.96 -45.18
N ALA A 2 -27.59 28.37 -44.62
CA ALA A 2 -27.53 27.70 -43.30
C ALA A 2 -26.79 26.34 -43.32
N TYR A 3 -26.90 25.56 -44.39
CA TYR A 3 -26.23 24.25 -44.52
C TYR A 3 -24.70 24.33 -44.66
N LYS A 4 -24.16 25.46 -45.14
CA LYS A 4 -22.70 25.70 -45.18
C LYS A 4 -22.12 26.02 -43.80
N ILE A 5 -22.93 26.56 -42.88
CA ILE A 5 -22.53 26.86 -41.49
C ILE A 5 -22.60 25.59 -40.63
N LEU A 6 -23.57 24.69 -40.87
CA LEU A 6 -23.69 23.43 -40.15
C LEU A 6 -22.47 22.49 -40.36
N ALA A 7 -21.91 22.48 -41.58
CA ALA A 7 -20.74 21.66 -41.90
C ALA A 7 -19.46 22.13 -41.20
N VAL A 8 -19.33 23.43 -40.90
CA VAL A 8 -18.17 23.99 -40.21
C VAL A 8 -18.24 23.71 -38.70
N ILE A 9 -19.45 23.64 -38.12
CA ILE A 9 -19.63 23.27 -36.71
C ILE A 9 -19.27 21.79 -36.48
N MET A 10 -19.45 20.91 -37.47
CA MET A 10 -19.13 19.48 -37.35
C MET A 10 -17.61 19.18 -37.32
N ILE A 11 -16.77 20.10 -37.80
CA ILE A 11 -15.30 19.91 -37.84
C ILE A 11 -14.66 20.22 -36.47
N PHE A 12 -15.32 21.01 -35.62
CA PHE A 12 -14.80 21.38 -34.29
C PHE A 12 -15.20 20.43 -33.15
N ILE A 13 -15.89 19.31 -33.43
CA ILE A 13 -16.34 18.35 -32.39
C ILE A 13 -15.40 17.14 -32.27
N PHE A 14 -14.35 17.06 -33.10
CA PHE A 14 -13.38 15.97 -33.04
C PHE A 14 -12.05 16.43 -32.45
N ASP A 15 -12.06 16.98 -31.23
CA ASP A 15 -10.93 16.80 -30.33
C ASP A 15 -10.95 15.33 -29.86
N LEU A 16 -10.63 14.43 -30.78
CA LEU A 16 -10.29 13.06 -30.42
C LEU A 16 -8.95 13.17 -29.69
N SER A 17 -9.01 13.19 -28.36
CA SER A 17 -7.87 13.10 -27.47
C SER A 17 -7.17 11.74 -27.66
N PHE A 18 -6.39 11.63 -28.73
CA PHE A 18 -5.52 10.50 -28.97
C PHE A 18 -4.32 10.62 -28.04
N SER A 19 -4.29 9.78 -27.00
CA SER A 19 -3.13 9.64 -26.12
C SER A 19 -2.05 8.83 -26.84
N GLU A 20 -0.81 9.30 -26.80
CA GLU A 20 0.35 8.56 -27.31
C GLU A 20 0.48 7.20 -26.60
N ILE A 21 0.60 6.12 -27.37
CA ILE A 21 0.90 4.78 -26.83
C ILE A 21 2.41 4.70 -26.60
N ILE A 22 2.82 4.60 -25.34
CA ILE A 22 4.23 4.58 -24.92
C ILE A 22 4.75 3.16 -24.66
N TYR A 23 3.84 2.19 -24.55
CA TYR A 23 4.17 0.79 -24.38
C TYR A 23 3.08 -0.09 -24.98
N ASP A 24 3.49 -1.05 -25.81
CA ASP A 24 2.61 -2.05 -26.39
C ASP A 24 3.36 -3.38 -26.57
N LYS A 25 3.26 -4.28 -25.58
CA LYS A 25 3.87 -5.62 -25.61
C LYS A 25 3.07 -6.58 -24.73
N ASN A 26 3.06 -7.86 -25.10
CA ASN A 26 2.45 -8.95 -24.31
C ASN A 26 0.97 -8.70 -23.96
N ASN A 27 0.19 -8.15 -24.91
CA ASN A 27 -1.22 -7.77 -24.72
C ASN A 27 -1.44 -6.76 -23.58
N ILE A 28 -0.44 -5.92 -23.32
CA ILE A 28 -0.50 -4.79 -22.39
C ILE A 28 -0.16 -3.55 -23.19
N THR A 29 -1.15 -2.67 -23.31
CA THR A 29 -1.02 -1.33 -23.88
C THR A 29 -1.10 -0.31 -22.75
N ILE A 30 -0.20 0.67 -22.79
CA ILE A 30 -0.14 1.78 -21.83
C ILE A 30 0.05 3.07 -22.61
N SER A 31 -0.85 4.02 -22.36
CA SER A 31 -0.78 5.35 -22.95
C SER A 31 -0.10 6.38 -22.03
N GLN A 32 0.30 7.51 -22.59
CA GLN A 32 0.93 8.60 -21.84
C GLN A 32 0.00 9.17 -20.75
N ILE A 33 -1.31 9.24 -21.02
CA ILE A 33 -2.32 9.62 -20.01
C ILE A 33 -2.30 8.64 -18.83
N GLU A 34 -2.34 7.34 -19.08
CA GLU A 34 -2.33 6.33 -18.00
C GLU A 34 -1.05 6.42 -17.17
N LEU A 35 0.09 6.68 -17.82
CA LEU A 35 1.36 6.88 -17.12
C LEU A 35 1.32 8.10 -16.19
N ASN A 36 0.80 9.22 -16.67
CA ASN A 36 0.69 10.46 -15.90
C ASN A 36 -0.30 10.32 -14.73
N GLU A 37 -1.46 9.69 -14.97
CA GLU A 37 -2.46 9.45 -13.93
C GLU A 37 -1.93 8.53 -12.83
N TYR A 38 -1.30 7.40 -13.21
CA TYR A 38 -0.71 6.50 -12.23
C TYR A 38 0.39 7.21 -11.43
N HIS A 39 1.25 7.98 -12.09
CA HIS A 39 2.32 8.72 -11.44
C HIS A 39 1.76 9.68 -10.38
N LYS A 40 0.73 10.45 -10.73
CA LYS A 40 0.05 11.35 -9.80
C LYS A 40 -0.55 10.61 -8.61
N ILE A 41 -1.32 9.53 -8.86
CA ILE A 41 -1.95 8.72 -7.81
C ILE A 41 -0.88 8.14 -6.87
N PHE A 42 0.23 7.65 -7.42
CA PHE A 42 1.32 7.08 -6.63
C PHE A 42 1.98 8.13 -5.74
N GLU A 43 2.29 9.31 -6.28
CA GLU A 43 2.90 10.41 -5.53
C GLU A 43 1.98 10.89 -4.41
N GLU A 44 0.67 11.04 -4.67
CA GLU A 44 -0.33 11.42 -3.67
C GLU A 44 -0.44 10.42 -2.50
N ASN A 45 -0.27 9.12 -2.78
CA ASN A 45 -0.43 8.06 -1.77
C ASN A 45 0.86 7.77 -0.99
N TYR A 46 2.04 7.92 -1.62
CA TYR A 46 3.32 7.53 -1.03
C TYR A 46 4.29 8.69 -0.78
N ASN A 47 3.98 9.90 -1.27
CA ASN A 47 4.87 11.06 -1.24
C ASN A 47 6.25 10.76 -1.86
N ILE A 48 6.25 9.93 -2.91
CA ILE A 48 7.44 9.50 -3.65
C ILE A 48 7.23 9.81 -5.13
N ASN A 49 8.15 10.59 -5.69
CA ASN A 49 8.19 10.88 -7.12
C ASN A 49 8.96 9.77 -7.86
N LEU A 50 8.28 9.04 -8.75
CA LEU A 50 8.84 7.92 -9.50
C LEU A 50 9.45 8.36 -10.84
N THR A 51 10.53 7.71 -11.28
CA THR A 51 10.98 7.90 -12.67
C THR A 51 9.93 7.35 -13.64
N LYS A 52 9.86 7.89 -14.88
CA LYS A 52 8.96 7.36 -15.92
C LYS A 52 9.12 5.85 -16.14
N ASN A 53 10.36 5.36 -16.10
CA ASN A 53 10.66 3.93 -16.26
C ASN A 53 10.13 3.09 -15.10
N ASP A 54 10.25 3.58 -13.86
CA ASP A 54 9.74 2.88 -12.68
C ASP A 54 8.22 2.88 -12.64
N THR A 55 7.60 4.02 -12.99
CA THR A 55 6.15 4.12 -13.19
C THR A 55 5.68 3.09 -14.21
N LEU A 56 6.32 3.02 -15.39
CA LEU A 56 5.95 2.08 -16.44
C LEU A 56 6.03 0.62 -15.97
N LYS A 57 7.13 0.23 -15.30
CA LYS A 57 7.30 -1.13 -14.75
C LYS A 57 6.19 -1.47 -13.76
N ARG A 58 5.80 -0.53 -12.90
CA ARG A 58 4.73 -0.73 -11.90
C ARG A 58 3.36 -0.87 -12.55
N ILE A 59 3.04 -0.06 -13.57
CA ILE A 59 1.79 -0.21 -14.34
C ILE A 59 1.73 -1.58 -15.03
N ILE A 60 2.84 -2.03 -15.63
CA ILE A 60 2.92 -3.35 -16.25
C ILE A 60 2.65 -4.44 -15.21
N LEU A 61 3.30 -4.39 -14.05
CA LEU A 61 3.08 -5.36 -12.97
C LEU A 61 1.62 -5.36 -12.50
N MET A 62 1.06 -4.17 -12.25
CA MET A 62 -0.34 -3.99 -11.86
C MET A 62 -1.30 -4.65 -12.84
N LYS A 63 -1.19 -4.32 -14.14
CA LYS A 63 -2.04 -4.89 -15.19
C LYS A 63 -1.90 -6.41 -15.28
N LYS A 64 -0.68 -6.93 -15.14
CA LYS A 64 -0.45 -8.39 -15.13
C LYS A 64 -1.13 -9.07 -13.93
N VAL A 65 -1.00 -8.51 -12.73
CA VAL A 65 -1.58 -9.07 -11.51
C VAL A 65 -3.10 -9.08 -11.59
N ILE A 66 -3.71 -7.97 -11.97
CA ILE A 66 -5.16 -7.89 -12.09
C ILE A 66 -5.68 -8.88 -13.12
N LYS A 67 -5.03 -8.96 -14.29
CA LYS A 67 -5.39 -9.91 -15.34
C LYS A 67 -5.25 -11.37 -14.88
N TYR A 68 -4.19 -11.69 -14.14
CA TYR A 68 -4.00 -13.02 -13.58
C TYR A 68 -5.15 -13.38 -12.62
N VAL A 69 -5.48 -12.49 -11.70
CA VAL A 69 -6.58 -12.70 -10.74
C VAL A 69 -7.93 -12.77 -11.47
N GLU A 70 -8.17 -11.93 -12.46
CA GLU A 70 -9.40 -11.96 -13.26
C GLU A 70 -9.62 -13.32 -13.96
N ILE A 71 -8.54 -13.96 -14.43
CA ILE A 71 -8.61 -15.27 -15.09
C ILE A 71 -8.77 -16.41 -14.08
N ASN A 72 -8.04 -16.37 -12.95
CA ASN A 72 -7.95 -17.51 -12.04
C ASN A 72 -8.94 -17.44 -10.86
N ASP A 73 -9.33 -16.24 -10.43
CA ASP A 73 -10.23 -16.01 -9.29
C ASP A 73 -11.05 -14.72 -9.47
N LYS A 74 -11.97 -14.77 -10.44
CA LYS A 74 -12.86 -13.65 -10.76
C LYS A 74 -13.77 -13.27 -9.58
N GLU A 75 -14.18 -14.23 -8.76
CA GLU A 75 -15.05 -13.96 -7.62
C GLU A 75 -14.33 -13.11 -6.57
N PHE A 76 -13.06 -13.41 -6.29
CA PHE A 76 -12.24 -12.59 -5.41
C PHE A 76 -12.09 -11.15 -5.93
N LEU A 77 -11.84 -10.96 -7.24
CA LEU A 77 -11.76 -9.62 -7.82
C LEU A 77 -13.08 -8.85 -7.71
N ASN A 78 -14.22 -9.54 -7.87
CA ASN A 78 -15.54 -8.93 -7.69
C ASN A 78 -15.77 -8.51 -6.23
N LYS A 79 -15.33 -9.31 -5.24
CA LYS A 79 -15.40 -8.94 -3.82
C LYS A 79 -14.56 -7.70 -3.53
N ILE A 80 -13.35 -7.61 -4.10
CA ILE A 80 -12.54 -6.39 -4.02
C ILE A 80 -13.32 -5.20 -4.55
N ASP A 81 -13.90 -5.30 -5.74
CA ASP A 81 -14.67 -4.21 -6.35
C ASP A 81 -15.82 -3.75 -5.47
N GLN A 82 -16.61 -4.68 -4.93
CA GLN A 82 -17.72 -4.34 -4.03
C GLN A 82 -17.21 -3.66 -2.75
N ASN A 83 -16.12 -4.15 -2.17
CA ASN A 83 -15.50 -3.52 -1.00
C ASN A 83 -15.00 -2.11 -1.29
N LEU A 84 -14.43 -1.89 -2.48
CA LEU A 84 -14.00 -0.55 -2.90
C LEU A 84 -15.22 0.37 -3.04
N ILE A 85 -16.27 -0.06 -3.73
CA ILE A 85 -17.52 0.73 -3.90
C ILE A 85 -18.10 1.11 -2.53
N ASN A 86 -18.14 0.17 -1.59
CA ASN A 86 -18.62 0.44 -0.24
C ASN A 86 -17.74 1.43 0.55
N GLN A 87 -16.43 1.47 0.26
CA GLN A 87 -15.47 2.34 0.96
C GLN A 87 -15.41 3.76 0.39
N PHE A 88 -15.46 3.90 -0.93
CA PHE A 88 -15.20 5.18 -1.61
C PHE A 88 -16.41 5.74 -2.37
N GLY A 89 -17.45 4.93 -2.58
CA GLY A 89 -18.56 5.27 -3.48
C GLY A 89 -18.25 4.92 -4.93
N GLU A 90 -19.30 4.69 -5.72
CA GLU A 90 -19.21 4.27 -7.11
C GLU A 90 -18.54 5.34 -8.01
N GLU A 91 -18.91 6.61 -7.81
CA GLU A 91 -18.39 7.74 -8.59
C GLU A 91 -16.87 7.90 -8.46
N GLU A 92 -16.33 7.70 -7.25
CA GLU A 92 -14.91 7.84 -6.94
C GLU A 92 -14.03 6.74 -7.58
N ILE A 93 -14.64 5.62 -7.97
CA ILE A 93 -13.97 4.44 -8.56
C ILE A 93 -14.17 4.36 -10.08
N ASN A 94 -14.91 5.30 -10.66
CA ASN A 94 -15.12 5.34 -12.12
C ASN A 94 -13.83 5.61 -12.91
N ASN A 95 -12.80 6.24 -12.32
CA ASN A 95 -11.50 6.31 -12.96
C ASN A 95 -10.84 4.91 -12.96
N ARG A 96 -10.63 4.35 -14.15
CA ARG A 96 -10.08 3.00 -14.36
C ARG A 96 -8.69 2.82 -13.73
N ILE A 97 -7.81 3.82 -13.84
CA ILE A 97 -6.44 3.73 -13.31
C ILE A 97 -6.45 3.74 -11.79
N LYS A 98 -7.27 4.59 -11.18
CA LYS A 98 -7.50 4.60 -9.73
C LYS A 98 -8.09 3.27 -9.25
N LYS A 99 -9.08 2.73 -9.96
CA LYS A 99 -9.67 1.42 -9.64
C LYS A 99 -8.62 0.31 -9.70
N ASP A 100 -7.86 0.23 -10.79
CA ASP A 100 -6.82 -0.79 -10.96
C ASP A 100 -5.70 -0.63 -9.92
N PHE A 101 -5.31 0.60 -9.59
CA PHE A 101 -4.36 0.87 -8.51
C PHE A 101 -4.88 0.33 -7.16
N LEU A 102 -6.10 0.66 -6.79
CA LEU A 102 -6.72 0.20 -5.54
C LEU A 102 -6.88 -1.33 -5.51
N ARG A 103 -7.31 -1.95 -6.62
CA ARG A 103 -7.38 -3.41 -6.75
C ARG A 103 -6.03 -4.04 -6.48
N PHE A 104 -4.99 -3.54 -7.13
CA PHE A 104 -3.64 -4.06 -6.96
C PHE A 104 -3.16 -3.95 -5.51
N LEU A 105 -3.44 -2.82 -4.84
CA LEU A 105 -3.14 -2.68 -3.42
C LEU A 105 -3.89 -3.71 -2.57
N LYS A 106 -5.20 -3.92 -2.80
CA LYS A 106 -5.97 -4.93 -2.06
C LYS A 106 -5.44 -6.34 -2.27
N ILE A 107 -5.11 -6.71 -3.51
CA ILE A 107 -4.49 -8.01 -3.82
C ILE A 107 -3.16 -8.15 -3.09
N ARG A 108 -2.33 -7.09 -3.08
CA ARG A 108 -1.05 -7.10 -2.36
C ARG A 108 -1.24 -7.23 -0.85
N TYR A 109 -2.25 -6.57 -0.28
CA TYR A 109 -2.56 -6.63 1.14
C TYR A 109 -2.98 -8.02 1.61
N GLU A 110 -3.53 -8.89 0.76
CA GLU A 110 -3.78 -10.28 1.13
C GLU A 110 -2.49 -11.03 1.47
N TYR A 111 -1.40 -10.78 0.72
CA TYR A 111 -0.09 -11.37 1.02
C TYR A 111 0.46 -10.83 2.33
N VAL A 112 0.31 -9.53 2.57
CA VAL A 112 0.75 -8.89 3.80
C VAL A 112 -0.02 -9.46 4.99
N SER A 113 -1.35 -9.53 4.89
CA SER A 113 -2.23 -10.08 5.91
C SER A 113 -1.93 -11.55 6.21
N SER A 114 -1.75 -12.36 5.17
CA SER A 114 -1.41 -13.78 5.31
C SER A 114 -0.07 -13.99 6.00
N TYR A 115 0.97 -13.24 5.61
CA TYR A 115 2.28 -13.31 6.27
C TYR A 115 2.20 -12.82 7.72
N PHE A 116 1.53 -11.68 7.94
CA PHE A 116 1.33 -11.13 9.28
C PHE A 116 0.64 -12.12 10.21
N THR A 117 -0.36 -12.84 9.71
CA THR A 117 -1.11 -13.82 10.50
C THR A 117 -0.27 -15.07 10.76
N ASN A 118 0.32 -15.65 9.70
CA ASN A 118 0.82 -17.02 9.72
C ASN A 118 2.33 -17.16 9.99
N GLN A 119 3.13 -16.14 9.68
CA GLN A 119 4.60 -16.24 9.66
C GLN A 119 5.30 -15.17 10.50
N PHE A 120 4.70 -13.98 10.59
CA PHE A 120 5.28 -12.85 11.30
C PHE A 120 5.47 -13.16 12.78
N ASN A 121 6.69 -12.97 13.25
CA ASN A 121 7.14 -13.31 14.60
C ASN A 121 7.95 -12.18 15.24
N VAL A 122 8.34 -12.35 16.51
CA VAL A 122 9.08 -11.33 17.26
C VAL A 122 10.44 -10.98 16.64
N ASN A 123 11.11 -11.94 16.00
CA ASN A 123 12.42 -11.68 15.36
C ASN A 123 12.26 -10.77 14.14
N ASP A 124 11.13 -10.83 13.43
CA ASP A 124 10.83 -9.90 12.35
C ASP A 124 10.76 -8.46 12.87
N LEU A 125 10.08 -8.24 14.01
CA LEU A 125 10.06 -6.92 14.67
C LEU A 125 11.45 -6.46 15.13
N GLU A 126 12.27 -7.37 15.66
CA GLU A 126 13.65 -7.04 16.01
C GLU A 126 14.46 -6.58 14.77
N ILE A 127 14.29 -7.25 13.62
CA ILE A 127 14.96 -6.87 12.37
C ILE A 127 14.48 -5.48 11.90
N ILE A 128 13.16 -5.25 11.91
CA ILE A 128 12.56 -3.96 11.54
C ILE A 128 13.16 -2.85 12.40
N PHE A 129 13.07 -2.97 13.72
CA PHE A 129 13.55 -1.93 14.61
C PHE A 129 15.05 -1.74 14.51
N ASN A 130 15.84 -2.81 14.35
CA ASN A 130 17.29 -2.71 14.17
C ASN A 130 17.70 -1.88 12.94
N SER A 131 16.85 -1.81 11.91
CA SER A 131 17.09 -0.98 10.71
C SER A 131 16.85 0.52 10.93
N LEU A 132 16.05 0.91 11.92
CA LEU A 132 15.74 2.32 12.22
C LEU A 132 16.95 3.05 12.82
N GLN A 133 17.08 4.37 12.64
CA GLN A 133 18.15 5.11 13.34
C GLN A 133 17.90 5.16 14.86
N PHE A 134 16.66 5.46 15.25
CA PHE A 134 16.17 5.51 16.63
C PHE A 134 14.68 5.21 16.66
N LEU A 135 14.16 4.70 17.78
CA LEU A 135 12.73 4.55 18.03
C LEU A 135 12.40 5.22 19.37
N LYS A 136 12.29 6.55 19.33
CA LYS A 136 12.06 7.39 20.50
C LYS A 136 10.58 7.46 20.82
N LEU A 137 10.18 6.84 21.93
CA LEU A 137 8.80 6.79 22.39
C LEU A 137 8.65 7.45 23.75
N PRO A 138 7.56 8.20 23.98
CA PRO A 138 7.27 8.75 25.30
C PRO A 138 6.77 7.64 26.22
N ILE A 139 7.22 7.69 27.47
CA ILE A 139 6.80 6.78 28.53
C ILE A 139 6.05 7.51 29.64
N SER A 140 5.29 6.75 30.40
CA SER A 140 4.47 7.24 31.49
C SER A 140 4.32 6.19 32.59
N ILE A 141 4.44 6.64 33.84
CA ILE A 141 4.13 5.84 35.05
C ILE A 141 2.64 5.82 35.39
N ASN A 142 1.82 6.69 34.78
CA ASN A 142 0.41 6.87 35.11
C ASN A 142 -0.51 6.65 33.88
N ASN A 143 -0.24 5.58 33.12
CA ASN A 143 -1.05 5.16 31.97
C ASN A 143 -1.26 6.26 30.92
N CYS A 144 -0.20 6.98 30.56
CA CYS A 144 -0.19 8.01 29.53
C CYS A 144 -0.96 9.29 29.87
N ASN A 145 -1.39 9.47 31.12
CA ASN A 145 -1.96 10.73 31.60
C ASN A 145 -0.89 11.84 31.66
N THR A 146 0.35 11.49 32.00
CA THR A 146 1.48 12.41 32.03
C THR A 146 2.69 11.74 31.39
N ILE A 147 3.28 12.41 30.41
CA ILE A 147 4.53 11.98 29.80
C ILE A 147 5.68 12.34 30.74
N GLU A 148 6.44 11.34 31.16
CA GLU A 148 7.58 11.54 32.05
C GLU A 148 8.83 11.90 31.24
N LYS A 149 9.14 11.09 30.23
CA LYS A 149 10.31 11.25 29.37
C LYS A 149 10.13 10.52 28.04
N ILE A 150 11.05 10.79 27.11
CA ILE A 150 11.17 10.09 25.83
C ILE A 150 12.40 9.19 25.88
N VAL A 151 12.23 7.92 25.56
CA VAL A 151 13.29 6.91 25.59
C VAL A 151 13.41 6.22 24.24
N ASP A 152 14.63 5.87 23.84
CA ASP A 152 14.85 5.04 22.65
C ASP A 152 14.67 3.56 23.02
N VAL A 153 13.63 2.95 22.47
CA VAL A 153 13.25 1.56 22.75
C VAL A 153 13.58 0.62 21.61
N LYS A 154 14.32 1.10 20.59
CA LYS A 154 14.67 0.33 19.39
C LYS A 154 15.25 -1.06 19.70
N ARG A 155 16.07 -1.17 20.75
CA ARG A 155 16.77 -2.40 21.15
C ARG A 155 16.23 -2.99 22.46
N ASP A 156 15.13 -2.46 22.97
CA ASP A 156 14.52 -2.99 24.18
C ASP A 156 13.74 -4.26 23.85
N LYS A 157 14.33 -5.40 24.19
CA LYS A 157 13.73 -6.73 23.99
C LYS A 157 12.41 -6.90 24.72
N PHE A 158 12.26 -6.28 25.89
CA PHE A 158 11.01 -6.38 26.65
C PHE A 158 9.89 -5.64 25.90
N PHE A 159 10.17 -4.42 25.45
CA PHE A 159 9.22 -3.66 24.64
C PHE A 159 8.88 -4.38 23.34
N ILE A 160 9.86 -4.87 22.58
CA ILE A 160 9.63 -5.55 21.30
C ILE A 160 8.69 -6.75 21.46
N LYS A 161 8.95 -7.59 22.49
CA LYS A 161 8.10 -8.72 22.80
C LYS A 161 6.69 -8.28 23.22
N ASN A 162 6.59 -7.27 24.08
CA ASN A 162 5.30 -6.76 24.52
C ASN A 162 4.49 -6.14 23.36
N LEU A 163 5.13 -5.41 22.46
CA LEU A 163 4.51 -4.87 21.25
C LEU A 163 3.98 -6.01 20.37
N TYR A 164 4.80 -7.03 20.10
CA TYR A 164 4.40 -8.21 19.33
C TYR A 164 3.14 -8.87 19.89
N GLU A 165 3.12 -9.16 21.19
CA GLU A 165 1.98 -9.79 21.86
C GLU A 165 0.73 -8.91 21.79
N ASN A 166 0.87 -7.60 21.98
CA ASN A 166 -0.23 -6.65 21.86
C ASN A 166 -0.80 -6.60 20.43
N LEU A 167 0.07 -6.61 19.40
CA LEU A 167 -0.34 -6.64 18.00
C LEU A 167 -1.09 -7.94 17.65
N LYS A 168 -0.64 -9.10 18.15
CA LYS A 168 -1.32 -10.39 17.90
C LYS A 168 -2.65 -10.51 18.65
N ASN A 169 -2.78 -9.88 19.81
CA ASN A 169 -3.98 -9.95 20.66
C ASN A 169 -4.92 -8.75 20.49
N ASN A 170 -4.65 -7.84 19.55
CA ASN A 170 -5.41 -6.60 19.33
C ASN A 170 -5.57 -5.76 20.62
N SER A 171 -4.53 -5.70 21.47
CA SER A 171 -4.52 -4.89 22.69
C SER A 171 -3.60 -3.69 22.57
N GLN A 172 -3.86 -2.63 23.34
CA GLN A 172 -3.09 -1.37 23.30
C GLN A 172 -2.30 -1.11 24.59
N ASN A 173 -1.99 -2.17 25.35
CA ASN A 173 -1.31 -2.09 26.63
C ASN A 173 0.20 -2.23 26.44
N PHE A 174 0.81 -1.22 25.83
CA PHE A 174 2.23 -1.21 25.51
C PHE A 174 3.08 -0.82 26.72
N LYS A 175 4.11 -1.62 27.02
CA LYS A 175 4.95 -1.47 28.21
C LYS A 175 6.42 -1.71 27.90
N THR A 176 7.28 -1.06 28.68
CA THR A 176 8.74 -1.24 28.70
C THR A 176 9.23 -1.41 30.13
N LYS A 177 10.50 -1.83 30.29
CA LYS A 177 11.20 -1.85 31.57
C LYS A 177 12.28 -0.77 31.60
N ILE A 178 12.13 0.19 32.50
CA ILE A 178 13.14 1.22 32.76
C ILE A 178 13.57 1.08 34.21
N ASN A 179 14.86 0.91 34.47
CA ASN A 179 15.39 0.68 35.83
C ASN A 179 14.68 -0.47 36.58
N ASN A 180 14.34 -1.56 35.87
CA ASN A 180 13.54 -2.69 36.35
C ASN A 180 12.07 -2.41 36.69
N GLU A 181 11.57 -1.19 36.51
CA GLU A 181 10.17 -0.85 36.71
C GLU A 181 9.38 -0.95 35.40
N LEU A 182 8.16 -1.47 35.48
CA LEU A 182 7.24 -1.53 34.35
C LEU A 182 6.58 -0.16 34.16
N VAL A 183 6.78 0.42 32.98
CA VAL A 183 6.22 1.71 32.60
C VAL A 183 5.47 1.59 31.28
N SER A 184 4.44 2.42 31.09
CA SER A 184 3.61 2.42 29.89
C SER A 184 4.31 3.18 28.77
N ILE A 185 4.20 2.68 27.55
CA ILE A 185 4.59 3.38 26.32
C ILE A 185 3.36 4.02 25.71
N CYS A 186 3.50 5.31 25.40
CA CYS A 186 2.40 6.12 24.94
C CYS A 186 2.53 6.37 23.45
N PHE A 187 1.72 5.69 22.64
CA PHE A 187 1.64 5.99 21.23
C PHE A 187 0.65 7.13 20.99
N ASN A 188 1.04 8.06 20.14
CA ASN A 188 0.06 8.83 19.38
C ASN A 188 -0.22 8.11 18.06
N SER A 189 -1.31 8.50 17.39
CA SER A 189 -1.73 7.88 16.12
C SER A 189 -0.65 7.93 15.05
N LYS A 190 0.10 9.03 14.96
CA LYS A 190 1.19 9.22 13.99
C LYS A 190 2.33 8.23 14.21
N THR A 191 2.76 8.04 15.45
CA THR A 191 3.85 7.13 15.79
C THR A 191 3.44 5.67 15.63
N PHE A 192 2.20 5.34 16.00
CA PHE A 192 1.69 4.00 15.77
C PHE A 192 1.61 3.69 14.27
N LYS A 193 1.08 4.62 13.47
CA LYS A 193 1.01 4.50 12.02
C LYS A 193 2.38 4.31 11.37
N PHE A 194 3.39 5.05 11.84
CA PHE A 194 4.77 4.86 11.40
C PHE A 194 5.26 3.42 11.64
N ILE A 195 5.00 2.84 12.82
CA ILE A 195 5.39 1.45 13.12
C ILE A 195 4.64 0.47 12.23
N GLU A 196 3.34 0.68 12.02
CA GLU A 196 2.55 -0.16 11.10
C GLU A 196 3.12 -0.12 9.68
N ASP A 197 3.47 1.07 9.18
CA ASP A 197 4.01 1.23 7.84
C ASP A 197 5.39 0.55 7.68
N GLU A 198 6.24 0.61 8.70
CA GLU A 198 7.51 -0.13 8.73
C GLU A 198 7.31 -1.66 8.72
N ILE A 199 6.32 -2.16 9.47
CA ILE A 199 5.94 -3.58 9.48
C ILE A 199 5.43 -4.00 8.10
N ILE A 200 4.50 -3.24 7.52
CA ILE A 200 3.94 -3.50 6.19
C ILE A 200 5.06 -3.52 5.15
N SER A 201 5.94 -2.52 5.13
CA SER A 201 7.06 -2.44 4.18
C SER A 201 8.00 -3.64 4.28
N TYR A 202 8.30 -4.09 5.50
CA TYR A 202 9.10 -5.30 5.71
C TYR A 202 8.43 -6.55 5.16
N ILE A 203 7.14 -6.72 5.44
CA ILE A 203 6.37 -7.89 4.97
C ILE A 203 6.23 -7.87 3.44
N GLU A 204 6.01 -6.71 2.84
CA GLU A 204 5.97 -6.57 1.38
C GLU A 204 7.29 -7.06 0.76
N LYS A 205 8.44 -6.65 1.30
CA LYS A 205 9.75 -7.14 0.82
C LYS A 205 9.88 -8.65 0.98
N LYS A 206 9.44 -9.21 2.12
CA LYS A 206 9.49 -10.67 2.35
C LYS A 206 8.60 -11.47 1.41
N THR A 207 7.45 -10.93 1.03
CA THR A 207 6.45 -11.59 0.19
C THR A 207 6.59 -11.23 -1.29
N GLU A 208 7.56 -10.41 -1.68
CA GLU A 208 7.74 -9.93 -3.05
C GLU A 208 8.00 -11.08 -4.03
N SER A 209 8.85 -12.04 -3.67
CA SER A 209 9.13 -13.18 -4.55
C SER A 209 7.90 -14.03 -4.80
N ASP A 210 7.10 -14.30 -3.78
CA ASP A 210 5.91 -15.14 -3.89
C ASP A 210 4.78 -14.44 -4.64
N PHE A 211 4.64 -13.14 -4.43
CA PHE A 211 3.75 -12.31 -5.23
C PHE A 211 4.16 -12.26 -6.70
N ASN A 212 5.45 -12.12 -7.00
CA ASN A 212 5.95 -12.12 -8.37
C ASN A 212 5.83 -13.49 -9.05
N LYS A 213 5.88 -14.60 -8.30
CA LYS A 213 5.62 -15.96 -8.83
C LYS A 213 4.21 -16.10 -9.41
N LEU A 214 3.22 -15.35 -8.95
CA LEU A 214 1.89 -15.33 -9.59
C LEU A 214 1.97 -14.95 -11.07
N ILE A 215 2.92 -14.09 -11.41
CA ILE A 215 2.99 -13.42 -12.71
C ILE A 215 4.03 -14.02 -13.63
N TYR A 216 5.13 -14.49 -13.04
CA TYR A 216 6.29 -15.02 -13.75
C TYR A 216 6.49 -16.51 -13.53
N GLY A 217 5.75 -17.13 -12.61
CA GLY A 217 5.68 -18.58 -12.52
C GLY A 217 5.05 -19.11 -13.79
N LYS A 218 5.78 -19.98 -14.50
CA LYS A 218 5.19 -20.74 -15.60
C LYS A 218 3.99 -21.49 -15.03
N ILE A 219 2.82 -21.25 -15.62
CA ILE A 219 1.70 -22.18 -15.53
C ILE A 219 2.23 -23.45 -16.21
N ASN A 220 2.61 -24.45 -15.41
CA ASN A 220 2.97 -25.77 -15.90
C ASN A 220 1.69 -26.57 -16.16
#